data_AF-C3Z8R3-F1
#
_entry.id   AF-C3Z8R3-F1
#
_cell.length_a   1.000
_cell.length_b   1.000
_cell.length_c   1.000
_cell.angle_alpha   90.00
_cell.angle_beta   90.00
_cell.angle_gamma   90.00
#
_symmetry.space_group_name_H-M   'P 1'
#
loop_
_entity.id
_entity.type
_entity.pdbx_description
1 polymer ?
#
loop_
_entity_poly.entity_id
_entity_poly.type
_entity_poly.pdbx_seq_one_letter_code
_entity_poly.pdbx_strand_id
1 'polypeptide(L)'
;MASLNDYIFLHILSAIVVVLIRPAVAANCIQTGPCSCDMDDGTGTIDLSSLAGSGAPAFSGSATKWPDDSWQYSYNPCTPFDMQQCYSVADGFLFVWASMPCRKKGYSEI
;
A
#
# COMPACT_ATOMS: atom_id res chain seq x y z
N MET A 1 18.53 45.51 -22.19
CA MET A 1 18.45 46.07 -20.82
C MET A 1 17.08 45.70 -20.29
N ALA A 2 16.99 44.76 -19.35
CA ALA A 2 15.71 44.37 -18.74
C ALA A 2 15.25 45.47 -17.78
N SER A 3 13.94 45.74 -17.74
CA SER A 3 13.34 46.76 -16.88
C SER A 3 13.27 46.27 -15.43
N LEU A 4 13.28 47.18 -14.46
CA LEU A 4 13.02 46.85 -13.04
C LEU A 4 11.68 46.09 -12.88
N ASN A 5 10.70 46.38 -13.75
CA ASN A 5 9.42 45.67 -13.78
C ASN A 5 9.55 44.18 -14.18
N ASP A 6 10.48 43.84 -15.06
CA ASP A 6 10.69 42.44 -15.49
C ASP A 6 11.24 41.60 -14.34
N TYR A 7 12.14 42.16 -13.54
CA TYR A 7 12.67 41.50 -12.34
C TYR A 7 11.59 41.31 -11.27
N ILE A 8 10.75 42.32 -11.04
CA ILE A 8 9.64 42.23 -10.07
C ILE A 8 8.68 41.11 -10.48
N PHE A 9 8.32 41.01 -11.76
CA PHE A 9 7.43 39.96 -12.26
C PHE A 9 8.03 38.56 -12.08
N LEU A 10 9.33 38.40 -12.38
CA LEU A 10 10.06 37.14 -12.18
C LEU A 10 10.11 36.71 -10.72
N HIS A 11 10.34 37.65 -9.80
CA HIS A 11 10.35 37.36 -8.36
C HIS A 11 8.96 37.03 -7.81
N ILE A 12 7.91 37.70 -8.30
CA ILE A 12 6.52 37.39 -7.92
C ILE A 12 6.14 36.00 -8.42
N LEU A 13 6.47 35.65 -9.68
CA LEU A 13 6.22 34.32 -10.24
C LEU A 13 6.97 33.23 -9.45
N SER A 14 8.24 33.46 -9.13
CA SER A 14 9.03 32.55 -8.30
C SER A 14 8.40 32.33 -6.91
N ALA A 15 7.98 33.40 -6.23
CA ALA A 15 7.36 33.30 -4.92
C ALA A 15 6.02 32.54 -4.97
N ILE A 16 5.20 32.77 -6.00
CA ILE A 16 3.92 32.05 -6.19
C ILE A 16 4.17 30.54 -6.36
N VAL A 17 5.16 30.15 -7.17
CA VAL A 17 5.49 28.73 -7.38
C VAL A 17 5.91 28.07 -6.07
N VAL A 18 6.74 28.74 -5.25
CA VAL A 18 7.18 28.20 -3.95
C VAL A 18 6.01 28.03 -2.97
N VAL A 19 5.03 28.94 -2.96
CA VAL A 19 3.84 28.87 -2.08
C VAL A 19 2.86 27.77 -2.54
N LEU A 20 2.80 27.47 -3.83
CA LEU A 20 1.89 26.45 -4.38
C LEU A 20 2.43 25.01 -4.25
N ILE A 21 3.74 24.84 -4.06
CA ILE A 21 4.32 23.52 -3.81
C ILE A 21 4.03 23.14 -2.35
N ARG A 22 2.90 22.50 -2.11
CA ARG A 22 2.65 21.83 -0.83
C ARG A 22 3.54 20.59 -0.76
N PRO A 23 4.40 20.43 0.26
CA PRO A 23 5.07 19.16 0.47
C PRO A 23 4.01 18.09 0.69
N ALA A 24 4.03 17.03 -0.14
CA ALA A 24 3.23 15.85 0.10
C ALA A 24 3.83 15.14 1.32
N VAL A 25 3.33 15.48 2.51
CA VAL A 25 3.60 14.69 3.71
C VAL A 25 2.93 13.34 3.48
N ALA A 26 3.64 12.24 3.74
CA ALA A 26 3.05 10.91 3.68
C ALA A 26 1.87 10.88 4.64
N ALA A 27 0.66 10.81 4.10
CA ALA A 27 -0.56 10.80 4.88
C ALA A 27 -0.66 9.50 5.67
N ASN A 28 -1.03 9.63 6.94
CA ASN A 28 -1.25 8.48 7.80
C ASN A 28 -2.66 7.96 7.60
N CYS A 29 -2.76 6.64 7.51
CA CYS A 29 -4.01 5.91 7.40
C CYS A 29 -4.51 5.63 8.82
N ILE A 30 -5.56 6.35 9.23
CA ILE A 30 -6.24 6.15 10.51
C ILE A 30 -7.21 4.99 10.32
N GLN A 31 -6.90 3.86 10.93
CA GLN A 31 -7.66 2.64 10.76
C GLN A 31 -9.09 2.81 11.32
N THR A 32 -10.10 2.64 10.47
CA THR A 32 -11.51 2.68 10.85
C THR A 32 -12.11 1.29 11.01
N GLY A 33 -11.46 0.28 10.44
CA GLY A 33 -11.88 -1.11 10.50
C GLY A 33 -10.78 -2.09 10.08
N PRO A 34 -11.07 -3.40 10.01
CA PRO A 34 -10.07 -4.41 9.65
C PRO A 34 -9.56 -4.24 8.21
N CYS A 35 -10.40 -3.71 7.31
CA CYS A 35 -10.10 -3.45 5.90
C CYS A 35 -10.04 -1.98 5.49
N SER A 36 -10.48 -1.08 6.36
CA SER A 36 -10.73 0.30 6.00
C SER A 36 -9.87 1.25 6.81
N CYS A 37 -9.44 2.32 6.18
CA CYS A 37 -8.86 3.45 6.88
C CYS A 37 -9.17 4.78 6.21
N ASP A 38 -9.23 5.82 7.03
CA ASP A 38 -9.34 7.19 6.56
C ASP A 38 -7.98 7.84 6.54
N MET A 39 -7.67 8.53 5.46
CA MET A 39 -6.43 9.30 5.35
C MET A 39 -6.55 10.55 6.24
N ASP A 40 -5.55 10.78 7.10
CA ASP A 40 -5.50 11.92 8.02
C ASP A 40 -5.43 13.28 7.31
N ASP A 41 -5.03 13.29 6.04
CA ASP A 41 -5.00 14.45 5.15
C ASP A 41 -6.37 14.79 4.52
N GLY A 42 -7.39 13.97 4.78
CA GLY A 42 -8.75 14.16 4.26
C GLY A 42 -8.89 13.86 2.76
N THR A 43 -7.90 13.23 2.12
CA THR A 43 -7.97 12.84 0.70
C THR A 43 -8.97 11.71 0.43
N GLY A 44 -9.38 10.99 1.46
CA GLY A 44 -10.49 10.05 1.41
C GLY A 44 -10.27 8.80 2.25
N THR A 45 -11.08 7.79 1.95
CA THR A 45 -11.09 6.49 2.63
C THR A 45 -10.49 5.44 1.70
N ILE A 46 -9.60 4.60 2.23
CA ILE A 46 -9.14 3.38 1.57
C ILE A 46 -9.93 2.22 2.15
N ASP A 47 -10.65 1.49 1.29
CA ASP A 47 -11.38 0.28 1.67
C ASP A 47 -10.92 -0.92 0.84
N LEU A 48 -10.30 -1.89 1.52
CA LEU A 48 -9.81 -3.13 0.94
C LEU A 48 -10.84 -4.27 1.02
N SER A 49 -12.04 -4.03 1.55
CA SER A 49 -13.07 -5.05 1.75
C SER A 49 -13.47 -5.74 0.44
N SER A 50 -13.41 -5.03 -0.68
CA SER A 50 -13.72 -5.58 -2.00
C SER A 50 -12.63 -6.53 -2.53
N LEU A 51 -11.42 -6.48 -1.99
CA LEU A 51 -10.32 -7.38 -2.33
C LEU A 51 -10.25 -8.59 -1.39
N ALA A 52 -11.03 -8.61 -0.31
CA ALA A 52 -11.03 -9.68 0.68
C ALA A 52 -11.65 -10.97 0.12
N GLY A 53 -10.92 -12.07 0.25
CA GLY A 53 -11.35 -13.41 -0.14
C GLY A 53 -12.20 -14.06 0.95
N SER A 54 -13.31 -14.70 0.58
CA SER A 54 -14.19 -15.35 1.54
C SER A 54 -13.68 -16.74 1.93
N GLY A 55 -12.81 -16.81 2.95
CA GLY A 55 -12.32 -18.07 3.53
C GLY A 55 -11.22 -18.78 2.73
N ALA A 56 -10.74 -18.17 1.65
CA ALA A 56 -9.60 -18.62 0.85
C ALA A 56 -8.73 -17.39 0.53
N PRO A 57 -7.42 -17.58 0.26
CA PRO A 57 -6.55 -16.46 -0.09
C PRO A 57 -7.06 -15.76 -1.34
N ALA A 58 -7.31 -14.45 -1.24
CA ALA A 58 -7.69 -13.63 -2.40
C ALA A 58 -6.60 -13.62 -3.47
N PHE A 59 -5.33 -13.77 -3.05
CA PHE A 59 -4.18 -13.80 -3.92
C PHE A 59 -3.28 -14.96 -3.53
N SER A 60 -2.94 -15.81 -4.50
CA SER A 60 -2.13 -17.00 -4.28
C SER A 60 -1.13 -17.20 -5.41
N GLY A 61 0.01 -17.83 -5.11
CA GLY A 61 0.97 -18.25 -6.12
C GLY A 61 1.88 -17.13 -6.63
N SER A 62 1.98 -16.00 -5.91
CA SER A 62 2.95 -14.96 -6.23
C SER A 62 4.34 -15.50 -5.97
N ALA A 63 5.05 -15.90 -7.03
CA ALA A 63 6.45 -16.21 -6.97
C ALA A 63 7.23 -14.92 -6.67
N THR A 64 8.19 -15.02 -5.77
CA THR A 64 9.18 -13.98 -5.58
C THR A 64 9.88 -13.66 -6.89
N LYS A 65 10.12 -12.36 -7.14
CA LYS A 65 10.84 -11.88 -8.34
C LYS A 65 12.27 -12.43 -8.44
N TRP A 66 12.77 -13.06 -7.36
CA TRP A 66 14.11 -13.63 -7.28
C TRP A 66 14.17 -15.00 -7.96
N PRO A 67 15.07 -15.20 -8.93
CA PRO A 67 15.14 -16.42 -9.73
C PRO A 67 15.46 -17.69 -8.91
N ASP A 68 16.04 -17.55 -7.72
CA ASP A 68 16.44 -18.67 -6.86
C ASP A 68 15.41 -18.98 -5.75
N ASP A 69 14.39 -18.12 -5.60
CA ASP A 69 13.44 -18.22 -4.50
C ASP A 69 12.19 -18.96 -5.00
N SER A 70 12.21 -20.29 -4.83
CA SER A 70 11.12 -21.22 -5.18
C SER A 70 9.89 -21.09 -4.28
N TRP A 71 9.64 -19.94 -3.68
CA TRP A 71 8.59 -19.77 -2.70
C TRP A 71 7.42 -19.01 -3.28
N GLN A 72 6.24 -19.54 -2.99
CA GLN A 72 4.97 -18.95 -3.36
C GLN A 72 4.33 -18.38 -2.11
N TYR A 73 3.83 -17.16 -2.24
CA TYR A 73 3.13 -16.47 -1.17
C TYR A 73 1.65 -16.39 -1.50
N SER A 74 0.84 -16.63 -0.48
CA SER A 74 -0.62 -16.44 -0.53
C SER A 74 -1.03 -15.47 0.56
N TYR A 75 -1.84 -14.49 0.19
CA TYR A 75 -2.28 -13.43 1.09
C TYR A 75 -3.78 -13.18 0.92
N ASN A 76 -4.40 -12.75 2.01
CA ASN A 76 -5.80 -12.36 2.02
C ASN A 76 -5.97 -11.09 2.85
N PRO A 77 -6.47 -10.00 2.26
CA PRO A 77 -6.75 -8.81 3.04
C PRO A 77 -7.92 -9.09 4.01
N CYS A 78 -7.67 -8.73 5.28
CA CYS A 78 -8.63 -8.62 6.39
C CYS A 78 -9.43 -9.86 6.82
N THR A 79 -9.52 -10.89 5.98
CA THR A 79 -10.31 -12.08 6.23
C THR A 79 -9.38 -13.26 6.45
N PRO A 80 -9.46 -13.94 7.61
CA PRO A 80 -8.59 -15.06 7.89
C PRO A 80 -8.90 -16.21 6.94
N PHE A 81 -7.84 -16.86 6.47
CA PHE A 81 -7.92 -18.12 5.75
C PHE A 81 -6.97 -19.14 6.37
N ASP A 82 -7.34 -20.40 6.18
CA ASP A 82 -6.50 -21.54 6.52
C ASP A 82 -6.01 -22.19 5.23
N MET A 83 -4.71 -22.44 5.13
CA MET A 83 -4.11 -23.11 3.99
C MET A 83 -2.89 -23.92 4.42
N GLN A 84 -2.96 -25.24 4.26
CA GLN A 84 -1.87 -26.16 4.63
C GLN A 84 -1.43 -26.00 6.11
N GLN A 85 -0.22 -25.47 6.36
CA GLN A 85 0.32 -25.22 7.70
C GLN A 85 0.05 -23.80 8.20
N CYS A 86 -0.64 -22.98 7.40
CA CYS A 86 -1.01 -21.62 7.73
C CYS A 86 -2.43 -21.61 8.29
N TYR A 87 -2.59 -21.15 9.52
CA TYR A 87 -3.88 -21.09 10.20
C TYR A 87 -4.19 -19.64 10.60
N SER A 88 -5.42 -19.21 10.32
CA SER A 88 -5.95 -17.88 10.64
C SER A 88 -5.08 -16.73 10.13
N VAL A 89 -4.56 -16.85 8.90
CA VAL A 89 -3.73 -15.81 8.28
C VAL A 89 -4.63 -14.74 7.64
N ALA A 90 -4.50 -13.49 8.09
CA ALA A 90 -5.14 -12.32 7.50
C ALA A 90 -4.20 -11.13 7.59
N ASP A 91 -4.10 -10.36 6.52
CA ASP A 91 -3.31 -9.12 6.50
C ASP A 91 -4.28 -7.93 6.57
N GLY A 92 -4.38 -7.29 7.74
CA GLY A 92 -5.08 -6.02 7.90
C GLY A 92 -4.12 -4.84 7.88
N PHE A 93 -4.65 -3.62 7.81
CA PHE A 93 -3.85 -2.38 7.87
C PHE A 93 -2.98 -2.25 9.14
N LEU A 94 -3.30 -3.01 10.20
CA LEU A 94 -2.63 -2.88 11.50
C LEU A 94 -1.21 -3.49 11.51
N PHE A 95 -0.85 -4.38 10.57
CA PHE A 95 0.44 -5.07 10.64
C PHE A 95 0.97 -5.54 9.27
N VAL A 96 1.63 -4.65 8.54
CA VAL A 96 2.46 -5.01 7.37
C VAL A 96 3.67 -5.91 7.77
N TRP A 97 3.98 -6.02 9.07
CA TRP A 97 5.15 -6.79 9.57
C TRP A 97 4.82 -7.97 10.50
N ALA A 98 3.59 -8.11 11.01
CA ALA A 98 3.23 -9.20 11.93
C ALA A 98 2.34 -10.28 11.28
N SER A 99 1.75 -9.97 10.14
CA SER A 99 0.93 -10.90 9.37
C SER A 99 1.81 -11.46 8.25
N MET A 100 2.40 -12.63 8.48
CA MET A 100 3.26 -13.26 7.49
C MET A 100 2.38 -13.90 6.41
N PRO A 101 2.51 -13.52 5.13
CA PRO A 101 1.78 -14.20 4.07
C PRO A 101 2.10 -15.69 4.08
N CYS A 102 1.09 -16.52 3.85
CA CYS A 102 1.26 -17.97 3.87
C CYS A 102 2.27 -18.39 2.80
N ARG A 103 3.39 -18.95 3.24
CA ARG A 103 4.52 -19.31 2.39
C ARG A 103 4.54 -20.81 2.13
N LYS A 104 4.52 -21.21 0.85
CA LYS A 104 4.70 -22.61 0.42
C LYS A 104 5.93 -22.73 -0.47
N LYS A 105 6.72 -23.78 -0.27
CA LYS A 105 7.80 -24.13 -1.21
C LYS A 105 7.15 -24.66 -2.48
N GLY A 106 7.27 -23.93 -3.57
CA GLY A 106 6.87 -24.32 -4.91
C GLY A 106 7.81 -25.40 -5.42
N TYR A 107 7.62 -26.63 -4.96
CA TYR A 107 8.09 -27.77 -5.74
C TYR A 107 7.08 -27.98 -6.86
N SER A 108 7.54 -27.80 -8.09
CA SER A 108 6.86 -28.34 -9.26
C SER A 108 6.78 -29.85 -9.06
N GLU A 109 5.59 -30.41 -8.94
CA GLU A 109 5.42 -31.85 -9.18
C GLU A 109 5.63 -32.09 -10.67
N ILE A 110 6.89 -32.27 -11.07
CA ILE A 110 7.32 -33.10 -12.21
C ILE A 110 8.71 -33.66 -11.89
#